data_AF-A0A7W8DIQ0-F1
#
_entry.id   AF-A0A7W8DIQ0-F1
#
_cell.length_a   1.000
_cell.length_b   1.000
_cell.length_c   1.000
_cell.angle_alpha   90.00
_cell.angle_beta   90.00
_cell.angle_gamma   90.00
#
_symmetry.space_group_name_H-M   'P 1'
#
loop_
_entity.id
_entity.type
_entity.pdbx_description
1 polymer ?
#
loop_
_entity_poly.entity_id
_entity_poly.type
_entity_poly.pdbx_seq_one_letter_code
_entity_poly.pdbx_strand_id
1 'polypeptide(L)'
;MYFEDLSLCDYHSGPYASCSWSVPLLAIGWLEHPHSFSKGGTLHELSQRLEEFTYASRKCYPSYCFRGVHQCSHCLLGERGNPRSVQTHVNLWIPGERVVYIAPALIIHYIGDHGYHPPDEFIAAVMRCPEYGSSSYCDALQAANVGLPPPLKLKDQVDAEFKEQLERALALRGMRATPPGTGA
;
A
#
# COMPACT_ATOMS: atom_id res chain seq x y z
N MET A 1 1.54 -0.38 -15.71
CA MET A 1 1.39 -1.74 -15.17
C MET A 1 -0.08 -2.00 -14.95
N TYR A 2 -0.55 -3.16 -15.37
CA TYR A 2 -1.95 -3.57 -15.30
C TYR A 2 -2.09 -4.84 -14.45
N PHE A 3 -3.13 -4.87 -13.62
CA PHE A 3 -3.68 -6.09 -13.05
C PHE A 3 -5.20 -6.03 -13.22
N GLU A 4 -5.80 -7.14 -13.64
CA GLU A 4 -7.26 -7.24 -13.67
C GLU A 4 -7.80 -7.12 -12.24
N ASP A 5 -8.91 -6.43 -12.05
CA ASP A 5 -9.52 -6.35 -10.72
C ASP A 5 -9.84 -7.76 -10.20
N LEU A 6 -9.59 -7.99 -8.91
CA LEU A 6 -9.75 -9.29 -8.26
C LEU A 6 -8.76 -10.37 -8.71
N SER A 7 -7.80 -10.05 -9.58
CA SER A 7 -6.67 -10.94 -9.85
C SER A 7 -5.64 -10.90 -8.72
N LEU A 8 -4.82 -11.95 -8.61
CA LEU A 8 -3.74 -12.01 -7.63
C LEU A 8 -2.76 -10.86 -7.86
N CYS A 9 -2.54 -10.03 -6.85
CA CYS A 9 -1.53 -8.99 -6.85
C CYS A 9 -0.18 -9.58 -6.44
N ASP A 10 0.76 -9.68 -7.38
CA ASP A 10 2.14 -10.16 -7.16
C ASP A 10 3.19 -9.04 -7.27
N TYR A 11 2.76 -7.78 -7.25
CA TYR A 11 3.65 -6.62 -7.36
C TYR A 11 4.73 -6.56 -6.27
N HIS A 12 4.36 -6.90 -5.04
CA HIS A 12 5.25 -6.82 -3.90
C HIS A 12 6.17 -8.03 -3.80
N SER A 13 7.36 -7.83 -3.24
CA SER A 13 8.36 -8.88 -3.04
C SER A 13 8.79 -9.01 -1.57
N GLY A 14 9.51 -10.09 -1.27
CA GLY A 14 10.00 -10.38 0.07
C GLY A 14 8.86 -10.61 1.08
N PRO A 15 8.92 -10.01 2.29
CA PRO A 15 7.91 -10.24 3.32
C PRO A 15 6.52 -9.71 2.92
N TYR A 16 6.42 -8.89 1.88
CA TYR A 16 5.16 -8.30 1.40
C TYR A 16 4.60 -9.02 0.17
N ALA A 17 5.33 -10.00 -0.37
CA ALA A 17 4.86 -10.81 -1.49
C ALA A 17 3.58 -11.55 -1.14
N SER A 18 2.72 -11.79 -2.13
CA SER A 18 1.46 -12.53 -1.94
C SER A 18 1.66 -13.91 -1.30
N CYS A 19 2.78 -14.58 -1.58
CA CYS A 19 3.14 -15.86 -0.96
C CYS A 19 3.52 -15.79 0.53
N SER A 20 3.74 -14.59 1.07
CA SER A 20 4.02 -14.35 2.49
C SER A 20 2.75 -14.12 3.31
N TRP A 21 1.58 -14.12 2.68
CA TRP A 21 0.27 -13.98 3.33
C TRP A 21 -0.46 -15.32 3.34
N SER A 22 -1.34 -15.51 4.34
CA SER A 22 -2.17 -16.71 4.45
C SER A 22 -3.50 -16.61 3.70
N VAL A 23 -3.72 -15.46 3.05
CA VAL A 23 -4.88 -15.14 2.23
C VAL A 23 -4.43 -14.48 0.93
N PRO A 24 -5.22 -14.53 -0.14
CA PRO A 24 -4.86 -13.85 -1.38
C PRO A 24 -4.77 -12.34 -1.18
N LEU A 25 -3.78 -11.75 -1.85
CA LEU A 25 -3.73 -10.31 -2.08
C LEU A 25 -4.36 -10.04 -3.44
N LEU A 26 -5.47 -9.29 -3.51
CA LEU A 26 -6.17 -9.04 -4.77
C LEU A 26 -5.97 -7.61 -5.25
N ALA A 27 -5.63 -7.45 -6.53
CA ALA A 27 -5.41 -6.15 -7.15
C ALA A 27 -6.74 -5.43 -7.39
N ILE A 28 -6.81 -4.12 -7.09
CA ILE A 28 -7.94 -3.26 -7.44
C ILE A 28 -7.46 -1.91 -7.99
N GLY A 29 -8.01 -1.46 -9.10
CA GLY A 29 -7.71 -0.15 -9.67
C GLY A 29 -6.31 -0.06 -10.29
N TRP A 30 -5.74 -1.19 -10.70
CA TRP A 30 -4.48 -1.26 -11.46
C TRP A 30 -4.76 -1.14 -12.96
N LEU A 31 -5.35 -0.01 -13.35
CA LEU A 31 -5.85 0.22 -14.70
C LEU A 31 -4.76 0.76 -15.62
N GLU A 32 -4.76 0.30 -16.86
CA GLU A 32 -3.86 0.78 -17.91
C GLU A 32 -4.47 0.51 -19.30
N HIS A 33 -4.24 1.42 -20.24
CA HIS A 33 -4.62 1.24 -21.63
C HIS A 33 -3.80 0.09 -22.26
N PRO A 34 -4.39 -0.79 -23.11
CA PRO A 34 -5.72 -0.71 -23.70
C PRO A 34 -6.84 -1.41 -22.92
N HIS A 35 -6.59 -1.84 -21.68
CA HIS A 35 -7.55 -2.64 -20.94
C HIS A 35 -8.79 -1.82 -20.56
N SER A 36 -9.96 -2.37 -20.87
CA SER A 36 -11.24 -1.81 -20.43
C SER A 36 -11.47 -2.07 -18.95
N PHE A 37 -12.28 -1.23 -18.32
CA PHE A 37 -12.68 -1.36 -16.93
C PHE A 37 -14.15 -1.01 -16.74
N SER A 38 -14.74 -1.55 -15.67
CA SER A 38 -16.13 -1.27 -15.29
C SER A 38 -16.33 0.22 -15.02
N LYS A 39 -17.43 0.77 -15.51
CA LYS A 39 -17.80 2.17 -15.31
C LYS A 39 -19.15 2.29 -14.63
N GLY A 40 -19.33 3.35 -13.85
CA GLY A 40 -20.54 3.55 -13.08
C GLY A 40 -20.73 5.00 -12.62
N GLY A 41 -21.70 5.20 -11.73
CA GLY A 41 -22.00 6.52 -11.17
C GLY A 41 -20.93 7.03 -10.20
N THR A 42 -21.04 8.30 -9.81
CA THR A 42 -20.10 8.92 -8.88
C THR A 42 -20.19 8.29 -7.49
N LEU A 43 -19.05 7.79 -6.99
CA LEU A 43 -18.92 7.17 -5.67
C LEU A 43 -18.26 8.15 -4.68
N HIS A 44 -18.94 9.26 -4.36
CA HIS A 44 -18.35 10.36 -3.59
C HIS A 44 -17.81 9.94 -2.22
N GLU A 45 -18.61 9.20 -1.44
CA GLU A 45 -18.21 8.72 -0.11
C GLU A 45 -17.01 7.77 -0.18
N LEU A 46 -16.95 6.93 -1.21
CA LEU A 46 -15.83 6.02 -1.43
C LEU A 46 -14.55 6.81 -1.71
N SER A 47 -14.62 7.79 -2.63
CA SER A 47 -13.46 8.64 -2.96
C SER A 47 -12.94 9.37 -1.73
N GLN A 48 -13.83 9.95 -0.92
CA GLN A 48 -13.46 10.63 0.33
C GLN A 48 -12.72 9.67 1.28
N ARG A 49 -13.25 8.47 1.48
CA ARG A 49 -12.63 7.49 2.39
C ARG A 49 -11.27 7.00 1.89
N LEU A 50 -11.11 6.83 0.58
CA LEU A 50 -9.83 6.47 -0.04
C LEU A 50 -8.81 7.62 0.06
N GLU A 51 -9.23 8.88 -0.02
CA GLU A 51 -8.37 10.05 0.22
C GLU A 51 -7.87 10.09 1.67
N GLU A 52 -8.76 9.88 2.64
CA GLU A 52 -8.42 9.80 4.07
C GLU A 52 -7.41 8.67 4.32
N PHE A 53 -7.64 7.49 3.76
CA PHE A 53 -6.72 6.34 3.86
C PHE A 53 -5.37 6.62 3.22
N THR A 54 -5.35 7.31 2.07
CA THR A 54 -4.11 7.70 1.39
C THR A 54 -3.28 8.63 2.26
N TYR A 55 -3.91 9.63 2.89
CA TYR A 55 -3.23 10.55 3.79
C TYR A 55 -2.67 9.84 5.03
N ALA A 56 -3.49 9.01 5.68
CA ALA A 56 -3.09 8.24 6.86
C ALA A 56 -1.99 7.21 6.55
N SER A 57 -2.08 6.51 5.41
CA SER A 57 -1.07 5.54 4.96
C SER A 57 0.31 6.19 4.84
N ARG A 58 0.42 7.41 4.32
CA ARG A 58 1.71 8.11 4.25
C ARG A 58 2.31 8.43 5.61
N LYS A 59 1.47 8.74 6.59
CA LYS A 59 1.92 9.05 7.94
C LYS A 59 2.35 7.78 8.67
N CYS A 60 1.53 6.73 8.58
CA CYS A 60 1.69 5.52 9.37
C CYS A 60 2.57 4.45 8.70
N TYR A 61 2.59 4.40 7.37
CA TYR A 61 3.21 3.36 6.54
C TYR A 61 4.05 3.94 5.38
N PRO A 62 4.94 4.93 5.58
CA PRO A 62 5.65 5.61 4.49
C PRO A 62 6.55 4.68 3.65
N SER A 63 6.97 3.54 4.21
CA SER A 63 7.81 2.56 3.53
C SER A 63 7.05 1.69 2.53
N TYR A 64 5.72 1.74 2.51
CA TYR A 64 4.85 0.86 1.73
C TYR A 64 4.29 1.58 0.50
N CYS A 65 5.21 2.02 -0.37
CA CYS A 65 4.89 2.75 -1.59
C CYS A 65 5.36 1.98 -2.85
N PHE A 66 4.75 2.26 -4.00
CA PHE A 66 5.19 1.79 -5.30
C PHE A 66 6.52 2.43 -5.67
N ARG A 67 7.34 1.69 -6.40
CA ARG A 67 8.60 2.17 -6.96
C ARG A 67 8.31 3.03 -8.19
N GLY A 68 8.01 4.31 -7.97
CA GLY A 68 7.80 5.30 -9.02
C GLY A 68 6.44 5.99 -8.95
N VAL A 69 6.20 6.88 -9.91
CA VAL A 69 4.95 7.63 -10.06
C VAL A 69 4.22 7.05 -11.27
N HIS A 70 3.00 6.54 -11.09
CA HIS A 70 2.21 6.09 -12.23
C HIS A 70 1.52 7.29 -12.89
N GLN A 71 1.67 7.41 -14.20
CA GLN A 71 0.93 8.38 -15.01
C GLN A 71 -0.25 7.66 -15.66
N CYS A 72 -1.46 8.19 -15.46
CA CYS A 72 -2.66 7.64 -16.08
C CYS A 72 -2.52 7.60 -17.60
N SER A 73 -2.65 6.41 -18.19
CA SER A 73 -2.64 6.18 -19.64
C SER A 73 -3.97 6.49 -20.33
N HIS A 74 -5.02 6.83 -19.57
CA HIS A 74 -6.37 7.10 -20.08
C HIS A 74 -6.67 8.60 -20.25
N CYS A 75 -5.88 9.50 -19.68
CA CYS A 75 -5.98 10.94 -19.94
C CYS A 75 -5.49 11.27 -21.35
N LEU A 76 -6.16 12.21 -22.04
CA LEU A 76 -5.62 12.74 -23.30
C LEU A 76 -4.45 13.70 -23.01
N LEU A 77 -3.48 13.73 -23.93
CA LEU A 77 -2.33 14.64 -23.84
C LEU A 77 -2.79 16.10 -23.74
N GLY A 78 -2.46 16.76 -22.63
CA GLY A 78 -2.77 18.18 -22.39
C GLY A 78 -4.05 18.43 -21.58
N GLU A 79 -4.78 17.40 -21.17
CA GLU A 79 -5.91 17.57 -20.26
C GLU A 79 -5.45 17.98 -18.85
N ARG A 80 -6.16 18.94 -18.25
CA ARG A 80 -6.08 19.27 -16.83
C ARG A 80 -6.64 18.07 -16.04
N GLY A 81 -5.81 17.07 -15.82
CA GLY A 81 -6.24 15.79 -15.26
C GLY A 81 -5.14 14.74 -15.22
N ASN A 82 -4.06 14.87 -16.00
CA ASN A 82 -2.89 14.02 -15.82
C ASN A 82 -2.36 14.22 -14.39
N PRO A 83 -2.41 13.20 -13.51
CA PRO A 83 -2.08 13.34 -12.11
C PRO A 83 -0.56 13.46 -11.94
N ARG A 84 0.02 14.60 -12.33
CA ARG A 84 1.42 14.94 -12.04
C ARG A 84 1.66 15.17 -10.54
N SER A 85 0.60 15.29 -9.73
CA SER A 85 0.66 15.65 -8.31
C SER A 85 -0.09 14.72 -7.35
N VAL A 86 -0.80 13.70 -7.85
CA VAL A 86 -1.53 12.77 -6.97
C VAL A 86 -0.53 11.77 -6.42
N GLN A 87 -0.74 11.34 -5.18
CA GLN A 87 0.15 10.46 -4.43
C GLN A 87 0.09 9.02 -4.98
N THR A 88 0.26 8.85 -6.30
CA THR A 88 0.05 7.60 -7.05
C THR A 88 0.99 6.48 -6.63
N HIS A 89 2.03 6.82 -5.86
CA HIS A 89 2.95 5.88 -5.25
C HIS A 89 2.40 5.22 -3.96
N VAL A 90 1.33 5.73 -3.35
CA VAL A 90 0.79 5.13 -2.11
C VAL A 90 0.07 3.82 -2.42
N ASN A 91 0.37 2.79 -1.64
CA ASN A 91 -0.37 1.52 -1.63
C ASN A 91 -1.39 1.53 -0.51
N LEU A 92 -2.63 1.18 -0.83
CA LEU A 92 -3.67 0.87 0.12
C LEU A 92 -3.82 -0.65 0.23
N TRP A 93 -3.91 -1.11 1.47
CA TRP A 93 -4.07 -2.49 1.92
C TRP A 93 -5.39 -2.55 2.67
N ILE A 94 -6.45 -2.95 1.99
CA ILE A 94 -7.81 -2.91 2.54
C ILE A 94 -8.20 -4.31 3.01
N PRO A 95 -8.46 -4.52 4.32
CA PRO A 95 -8.90 -5.81 4.83
C PRO A 95 -10.31 -6.14 4.32
N GLY A 96 -10.46 -7.31 3.71
CA GLY A 96 -11.74 -7.91 3.34
C GLY A 96 -12.05 -9.16 4.17
N GLU A 97 -13.02 -9.95 3.72
CA GLU A 97 -13.33 -11.25 4.34
C GLU A 97 -12.39 -12.32 3.78
N ARG A 98 -11.35 -12.69 4.56
CA ARG A 98 -10.31 -13.66 4.17
C ARG A 98 -9.58 -13.29 2.86
N VAL A 99 -9.40 -12.00 2.64
CA VAL A 99 -8.69 -11.40 1.51
C VAL A 99 -8.14 -10.05 1.93
N VAL A 100 -7.06 -9.60 1.30
CA VAL A 100 -6.60 -8.21 1.42
C VAL A 100 -6.52 -7.60 0.03
N TYR A 101 -7.20 -6.48 -0.17
CA TYR A 101 -7.18 -5.78 -1.46
C TYR A 101 -6.02 -4.79 -1.51
N ILE A 102 -5.29 -4.79 -2.62
CA ILE A 102 -4.16 -3.92 -2.89
C ILE A 102 -4.56 -2.92 -3.97
N ALA A 103 -4.72 -1.67 -3.57
CA ALA A 103 -5.15 -0.60 -4.46
C ALA A 103 -4.12 0.53 -4.52
N PRO A 104 -3.73 1.00 -5.71
CA PRO A 104 -2.99 2.24 -5.82
C PRO A 104 -3.88 3.41 -5.46
N ALA A 105 -3.35 4.43 -4.77
CA ALA A 105 -4.11 5.66 -4.51
C ALA A 105 -4.58 6.38 -5.79
N LEU A 106 -4.01 6.03 -6.95
CA LEU A 106 -4.51 6.48 -8.25
C LEU A 106 -5.95 6.02 -8.57
N ILE A 107 -6.47 5.00 -7.87
CA ILE A 107 -7.86 4.59 -7.94
C ILE A 107 -8.85 5.76 -7.78
N ILE A 108 -8.51 6.75 -6.94
CA ILE A 108 -9.33 7.94 -6.69
C ILE A 108 -9.51 8.74 -7.99
N HIS A 109 -8.42 8.93 -8.75
CA HIS A 109 -8.46 9.58 -10.06
C HIS A 109 -9.26 8.76 -11.06
N TYR A 110 -9.12 7.43 -11.07
CA TYR A 110 -9.91 6.59 -11.96
C TYR A 110 -11.41 6.68 -11.68
N ILE A 111 -11.81 6.71 -10.41
CA ILE A 111 -13.22 6.89 -10.00
C ILE A 111 -13.72 8.28 -10.43
N GLY A 112 -12.98 9.34 -10.08
CA GLY A 112 -13.41 10.72 -10.28
C GLY A 112 -13.41 11.17 -11.73
N ASP A 113 -12.32 10.91 -12.45
CA ASP A 113 -12.07 11.53 -13.77
C ASP A 113 -12.37 10.57 -14.93
N HIS A 114 -12.41 9.27 -14.66
CA HIS A 114 -12.64 8.24 -15.68
C HIS A 114 -13.90 7.39 -15.45
N GLY A 115 -14.63 7.66 -14.36
CA GLY A 115 -15.89 6.98 -14.01
C GLY A 115 -15.70 5.51 -13.70
N TYR A 116 -14.49 5.09 -13.29
CA TYR A 116 -14.22 3.72 -12.90
C TYR A 116 -15.09 3.31 -11.71
N HIS A 117 -15.70 2.14 -11.81
CA HIS A 117 -16.49 1.54 -10.77
C HIS A 117 -15.77 0.29 -10.25
N PRO A 118 -15.15 0.36 -9.05
CA PRO A 118 -14.49 -0.79 -8.45
C PRO A 118 -15.49 -1.95 -8.18
N PRO A 119 -15.00 -3.18 -7.97
CA PRO A 119 -15.85 -4.29 -7.55
C PRO A 119 -16.60 -3.99 -6.24
N ASP A 120 -17.87 -4.38 -6.15
CA ASP A 120 -18.73 -4.10 -4.99
C ASP A 120 -18.15 -4.63 -3.67
N GLU A 121 -17.49 -5.78 -3.71
CA GLU A 121 -16.83 -6.38 -2.54
C GLU A 121 -15.67 -5.54 -2.00
N PHE A 122 -14.96 -4.83 -2.89
CA PHE A 122 -13.94 -3.86 -2.50
C PHE A 122 -14.58 -2.60 -1.92
N ILE A 123 -15.63 -2.07 -2.54
CA ILE A 123 -16.37 -0.89 -2.04
C ILE A 123 -16.85 -1.17 -0.61
N ALA A 124 -17.49 -2.32 -0.40
CA ALA A 124 -17.96 -2.73 0.91
C ALA A 124 -16.82 -2.91 1.93
N ALA A 125 -15.66 -3.41 1.50
CA ALA A 125 -14.47 -3.54 2.36
C ALA A 125 -13.93 -2.17 2.78
N VAL A 126 -13.82 -1.20 1.85
CA VAL A 126 -13.38 0.17 2.17
C VAL A 126 -14.32 0.83 3.19
N MET A 127 -15.63 0.69 3.00
CA MET A 127 -16.62 1.28 3.91
C MET A 127 -16.63 0.65 5.32
N ARG A 128 -16.23 -0.62 5.44
CA ARG A 128 -16.06 -1.30 6.74
C ARG A 128 -14.67 -1.11 7.35
N CYS A 129 -13.68 -0.77 6.54
CA CYS A 129 -12.30 -0.63 6.99
C CYS A 129 -12.21 0.44 8.08
N PRO A 130 -11.64 0.13 9.27
CA PRO A 130 -11.42 1.12 10.32
C PRO A 130 -10.46 2.23 9.90
N GLU A 131 -10.29 3.23 10.77
CA GLU A 131 -9.34 4.32 10.56
C GLU A 131 -7.94 3.76 10.27
N TYR A 132 -7.38 4.14 9.13
CA TYR A 132 -6.17 3.55 8.59
C TYR A 132 -4.96 3.80 9.51
N GLY A 133 -4.24 2.74 9.86
CA GLY A 133 -3.10 2.82 10.79
C GLY A 133 -3.46 2.91 12.29
N SER A 134 -4.75 2.86 12.64
CA SER A 134 -5.19 2.68 14.02
C SER A 134 -4.98 1.23 14.50
N SER A 135 -5.14 0.99 15.81
CA SER A 135 -5.11 -0.39 16.36
C SER A 135 -6.20 -1.27 15.78
N SER A 136 -7.42 -0.74 15.59
CA SER A 136 -8.54 -1.51 15.02
C SER A 136 -8.31 -1.85 13.54
N TYR A 137 -7.57 -1.01 12.80
CA TYR A 137 -7.12 -1.34 11.44
C TYR A 137 -6.11 -2.50 11.45
N CYS A 138 -5.14 -2.49 12.39
CA CYS A 138 -4.21 -3.61 12.55
C CYS A 138 -4.95 -4.91 12.90
N ASP A 139 -5.92 -4.85 13.81
CA ASP A 139 -6.76 -5.99 14.18
C ASP A 139 -7.56 -6.51 12.98
N ALA A 140 -8.10 -5.60 12.16
CA ALA A 140 -8.84 -5.96 10.95
C ALA A 140 -7.95 -6.63 9.88
N LEU A 141 -6.72 -6.14 9.67
CA LEU A 141 -5.75 -6.80 8.79
C LEU A 141 -5.34 -8.18 9.30
N GLN A 142 -5.11 -8.31 10.61
CA GLN A 142 -4.78 -9.58 11.22
C GLN A 142 -5.95 -10.57 11.09
N ALA A 143 -7.18 -10.14 11.34
CA ALA A 143 -8.38 -10.95 11.16
C ALA A 143 -8.56 -11.40 9.69
N ALA A 144 -8.34 -10.48 8.73
CA ALA A 144 -8.37 -10.81 7.31
C ALA A 144 -7.29 -11.85 6.94
N ASN A 145 -6.11 -11.76 7.57
CA ASN A 145 -5.01 -12.70 7.41
C ASN A 145 -5.10 -13.90 8.37
N VAL A 146 -6.31 -14.45 8.56
CA VAL A 146 -6.60 -15.65 9.39
C VAL A 146 -6.02 -15.61 10.81
N GLY A 147 -5.94 -14.42 11.40
CA GLY A 147 -5.42 -14.19 12.75
C GLY A 147 -3.90 -14.07 12.83
N LEU A 148 -3.18 -14.13 11.72
CA LEU A 148 -1.72 -13.96 11.69
C LEU A 148 -1.37 -12.48 11.49
N PRO A 149 -0.37 -11.95 12.22
CA PRO A 149 0.00 -10.55 12.11
C PRO A 149 0.43 -10.23 10.67
N PRO A 150 -0.04 -9.11 10.09
CA PRO A 150 0.40 -8.71 8.77
C PRO A 150 1.90 -8.35 8.81
N PRO A 151 2.63 -8.53 7.70
CA PRO A 151 4.03 -8.10 7.61
C PRO A 151 4.21 -6.57 7.64
N LEU A 152 3.12 -5.79 7.64
CA LEU A 152 3.13 -4.33 7.67
C LEU A 152 3.49 -3.80 9.06
N LYS A 153 4.45 -2.87 9.13
CA LYS A 153 4.91 -2.22 10.35
C LYS A 153 4.63 -0.73 10.31
N LEU A 154 4.22 -0.17 11.42
CA LEU A 154 4.08 1.28 11.56
C LEU A 154 5.45 1.97 11.45
N LYS A 155 5.44 3.23 11.01
CA LYS A 155 6.64 4.06 10.88
C LYS A 155 7.50 4.03 12.14
N ASP A 156 6.90 4.21 13.30
CA ASP A 156 7.62 4.26 14.58
C ASP A 156 8.29 2.92 14.90
N GLN A 157 7.68 1.80 14.51
CA GLN A 157 8.27 0.47 14.66
C GLN A 157 9.46 0.29 13.72
N VAL A 158 9.34 0.73 12.46
CA VAL A 158 10.43 0.69 11.48
C VAL A 158 11.61 1.58 11.93
N ASP A 159 11.33 2.79 12.41
CA ASP A 159 12.34 3.71 12.91
C ASP A 159 13.09 3.13 14.13
N ALA A 160 12.36 2.51 15.06
CA ALA A 160 12.94 1.88 16.24
C ALA A 160 13.87 0.70 15.87
N GLU A 161 13.42 -0.18 14.97
CA GLU A 161 14.24 -1.29 14.48
C GLU A 161 15.49 -0.81 13.75
N PHE A 162 15.36 0.22 12.90
CA PHE A 162 16.49 0.80 12.20
C PHE A 162 17.53 1.39 13.17
N LYS A 163 17.07 2.10 14.21
CA LYS A 163 17.94 2.64 15.25
C LYS A 163 18.71 1.53 15.99
N GLU A 164 18.01 0.47 16.40
CA GLU A 164 18.62 -0.68 17.07
C GLU A 164 19.67 -1.38 16.18
N GLN A 165 19.36 -1.56 14.89
CA GLN A 165 20.29 -2.14 13.92
C GLN A 165 21.54 -1.27 13.72
N LEU A 166 21.36 0.06 13.65
CA LEU A 166 22.47 1.00 13.53
C LEU A 166 23.37 0.96 14.77
N GLU A 167 22.79 0.96 15.96
CA GLU A 167 23.53 0.86 17.23
C GLU A 167 24.35 -0.44 17.29
N ARG A 168 23.75 -1.58 16.92
CA ARG A 168 24.45 -2.87 16.82
C ARG A 168 25.60 -2.83 15.82
N ALA A 169 25.38 -2.26 14.63
CA ALA A 169 26.41 -2.15 13.60
C ALA A 169 27.59 -1.26 14.05
N LEU A 170 27.30 -0.15 14.75
CA LEU A 170 28.32 0.73 15.32
C LEU A 170 29.11 0.04 16.42
N ALA A 171 28.45 -0.70 17.32
CA ALA A 171 29.13 -1.47 18.37
C ALA A 171 30.10 -2.51 17.78
N LEU A 172 29.66 -3.26 16.75
CA LEU A 172 30.50 -4.23 16.05
C LEU A 172 31.70 -3.58 15.34
N ARG A 173 31.53 -2.37 14.80
CA ARG A 173 32.65 -1.60 14.22
C ARG A 173 33.62 -1.10 15.28
N GLY A 174 33.12 -0.65 16.44
CA GLY A 174 33.94 -0.23 17.58
C GLY A 174 34.78 -1.38 18.15
N MET A 175 34.25 -2.60 18.19
CA MET A 175 34.99 -3.81 18.60
C MET A 175 36.12 -4.21 17.63
N ARG A 176 36.05 -3.82 16.36
CA ARG A 176 37.09 -4.10 15.35
C ARG A 176 38.20 -3.04 15.29
N ALA A 177 38.05 -1.92 15.98
CA ALA A 177 38.99 -0.79 15.92
C ALA A 177 40.06 -0.79 17.03
N THR A 178 40.10 -1.78 17.91
CA THR A 178 41.18 -1.92 18.91
C THR A 178 42.42 -2.53 18.22
N PRO A 179 43.53 -1.79 18.05
CA PRO A 179 44.75 -2.40 17.54
C PRO A 179 45.28 -3.40 18.58
N PRO A 180 45.95 -4.50 18.17
CA PRO A 180 46.70 -5.31 19.11
C PRO A 180 47.76 -4.41 19.75
N GLY A 181 47.66 -4.22 21.07
CA GLY A 181 48.64 -3.45 21.82
C GLY A 181 50.03 -4.02 21.57
N THR A 182 50.92 -3.20 21.02
CA THR A 182 52.35 -3.50 20.97
C THR A 182 52.86 -3.50 22.41
N GLY A 183 52.95 -4.69 22.99
CA GLY A 183 53.62 -4.92 24.26
C GLY A 183 55.14 -4.86 24.07
N ALA A 184 55.76 -4.08 24.95
CA ALA A 184 57.17 -4.04 25.40
C ALA A 184 58.27 -3.98 24.34
#